data_AF-A0A821LKQ1-F1
#
_entry.id   AF-A0A821LKQ1-F1
#
_cell.length_a   1.000
_cell.length_b   1.000
_cell.length_c   1.000
_cell.angle_alpha   90.00
_cell.angle_beta   90.00
_cell.angle_gamma   90.00
#
_symmetry.space_group_name_H-M   'P 1'
#
loop_
_entity.id
_entity.type
_entity.pdbx_description
1 polymer ?
#
loop_
_entity_poly.entity_id
_entity_poly.type
_entity_poly.pdbx_seq_one_letter_code
_entity_poly.pdbx_strand_id
1 'polypeptide(L)'
;MPLTYSSRGFVFVPAHSNSCKFLKSQNILKELDPDDENIYMSNVADKYFDRPEEPEFDICMADFASEYEIISINKNIQNPKTPIKRLQTLNFAIKKRCNRNAIIRYPYFNRETDRENYFENLLSLYLPIRSRDEL
;
A
#
# COMPACT_ATOMS: atom_id res chain seq x y z
N MET A 1 -21.66 -3.17 -20.53
CA MET A 1 -20.42 -3.98 -20.52
C MET A 1 -20.64 -5.20 -19.65
N PRO A 2 -20.42 -6.43 -20.13
CA PRO A 2 -20.47 -7.60 -19.26
C PRO A 2 -19.30 -7.51 -18.25
N LEU A 3 -19.59 -7.65 -16.95
CA LEU A 3 -18.55 -7.78 -15.93
C LEU A 3 -17.85 -9.12 -16.14
N THR A 4 -16.62 -9.10 -16.64
CA THR A 4 -15.78 -10.29 -16.69
C THR A 4 -15.27 -10.58 -15.27
N TYR A 5 -15.67 -11.72 -14.72
CA TYR A 5 -15.22 -12.15 -13.40
C TYR A 5 -13.77 -12.64 -13.49
N SER A 6 -12.84 -11.91 -12.88
CA SER A 6 -11.46 -12.36 -12.70
C SER A 6 -11.35 -13.14 -11.39
N SER A 7 -10.78 -14.35 -11.46
CA SER A 7 -10.41 -15.13 -10.25
C SER A 7 -9.28 -14.49 -9.44
N ARG A 8 -8.58 -13.51 -10.00
CA ARG A 8 -7.52 -12.75 -9.33
C ARG A 8 -8.05 -11.39 -8.89
N GLY A 9 -7.83 -11.06 -7.61
CA GLY A 9 -8.05 -9.70 -7.11
C GLY A 9 -7.03 -8.73 -7.72
N PHE A 10 -7.38 -7.45 -7.73
CA PHE A 10 -6.47 -6.39 -8.13
C PHE A 10 -6.27 -5.40 -6.97
N VAL A 11 -5.10 -4.76 -6.94
CA VAL A 11 -4.75 -3.71 -5.96
C VAL A 11 -4.28 -2.50 -6.75
N PHE A 12 -4.83 -1.33 -6.44
CA PHE A 12 -4.34 -0.08 -6.99
C PHE A 12 -3.23 0.46 -6.09
N VAL A 13 -2.05 0.72 -6.67
CA VAL A 13 -0.86 1.24 -5.99
C VAL A 13 -0.59 2.65 -6.51
N PRO A 14 -0.88 3.68 -5.71
CA PRO A 14 -0.56 5.05 -6.04
C PRO A 14 0.89 5.36 -5.63
N ALA A 15 1.85 5.02 -6.49
CA ALA A 15 3.27 5.12 -6.17
C ALA A 15 3.85 6.53 -6.29
N HIS A 16 3.24 7.38 -7.13
CA HIS A 16 3.70 8.75 -7.39
C HIS A 16 3.51 9.70 -6.19
N SER A 17 4.32 10.76 -6.15
CA SER A 17 4.34 11.74 -5.08
C SER A 17 3.02 12.49 -4.91
N ASN A 18 2.43 12.92 -6.02
CA ASN A 18 1.17 13.68 -6.06
C ASN A 18 -0.08 12.79 -6.09
N SER A 19 -0.02 11.61 -5.47
CA SER A 19 -1.16 10.71 -5.49
C SER A 19 -2.33 11.21 -4.67
N CYS A 20 -3.53 10.89 -5.14
CA CYS A 20 -4.75 11.20 -4.42
C CYS A 20 -4.70 10.59 -3.01
N LYS A 21 -4.65 11.46 -2.01
CA LYS A 21 -4.82 11.11 -0.60
C LYS A 21 -6.27 11.33 -0.20
N PHE A 22 -6.82 10.38 0.53
CA PHE A 22 -8.15 10.52 1.12
C PHE A 22 -8.02 11.07 2.52
N LEU A 23 -8.94 11.95 2.91
CA LEU A 23 -9.07 12.36 4.32
C LEU A 23 -9.60 11.19 5.14
N LYS A 24 -9.22 11.14 6.42
CA LYS A 24 -9.87 10.22 7.36
C LYS A 24 -11.37 10.57 7.47
N SER A 25 -12.17 9.65 8.01
CA SER A 25 -13.61 9.88 8.14
C SER A 25 -13.91 11.07 9.05
N GLN A 26 -15.04 11.74 8.84
CA GLN A 26 -15.42 12.91 9.63
C GLN A 26 -15.48 12.62 11.14
N ASN A 27 -15.84 11.39 11.53
CA ASN A 27 -15.87 11.00 12.94
C ASN A 27 -14.46 10.99 13.53
N ILE A 28 -13.50 10.38 12.82
CA ILE A 28 -12.10 10.31 13.25
C ILE A 28 -11.47 11.71 13.28
N LEU A 29 -11.79 12.56 12.30
CA LEU A 29 -11.31 13.95 12.24
C LEU A 29 -11.77 14.80 13.43
N LYS A 30 -12.99 14.57 13.93
CA LYS A 30 -13.55 15.32 15.07
C LYS A 30 -12.95 14.89 16.41
N GLU A 31 -12.49 13.65 16.49
CA GLU A 31 -11.82 13.09 17.68
C GLU A 31 -10.32 13.42 17.69
N LEU A 32 -9.79 13.87 16.56
CA LEU A 32 -8.39 14.23 16.42
C LEU A 32 -8.10 15.55 17.15
N ASP A 33 -6.91 15.66 17.73
CA ASP A 33 -6.44 16.90 18.31
C ASP A 33 -6.35 18.01 17.25
N PRO A 34 -6.74 19.26 17.55
CA PRO A 34 -6.70 20.35 16.58
C PRO A 34 -5.30 20.63 16.01
N ASP A 35 -4.23 20.25 16.71
CA ASP A 35 -2.84 20.44 16.26
C ASP A 35 -2.25 19.21 15.53
N ASP A 36 -3.02 18.14 15.34
CA ASP A 36 -2.54 16.93 14.68
C ASP A 36 -2.58 17.05 13.15
N GLU A 37 -1.42 16.94 12.50
CA GLU A 37 -1.28 17.07 11.05
C GLU A 37 -1.69 15.80 10.27
N ASN A 38 -1.95 14.68 10.96
CA ASN A 38 -2.27 13.40 10.32
C ASN A 38 -3.76 13.31 9.95
N ILE A 39 -4.19 14.14 9.00
CA ILE A 39 -5.59 14.17 8.53
C ILE A 39 -5.88 13.16 7.41
N TYR A 40 -4.85 12.55 6.83
CA TYR A 40 -4.96 11.65 5.67
C TYR A 40 -5.05 10.18 6.08
N MET A 41 -5.70 9.36 5.25
CA MET A 41 -5.70 7.90 5.38
C MET A 41 -4.39 7.31 4.86
N SER A 42 -3.87 6.33 5.60
CA SER A 42 -2.73 5.51 5.18
C SER A 42 -3.08 4.68 3.94
N ASN A 43 -2.27 4.80 2.89
CA ASN A 43 -2.40 4.06 1.65
C ASN A 43 -1.53 2.78 1.64
N VAL A 44 -1.49 2.07 0.52
CA VAL A 44 -0.58 0.92 0.34
C VAL A 44 0.88 1.34 0.43
N ALA A 45 1.23 2.52 -0.10
CA ALA A 45 2.59 3.06 -0.04
C ALA A 45 3.04 3.34 1.41
N ASP A 46 2.22 4.03 2.20
CA ASP A 46 2.55 4.31 3.62
C ASP A 46 2.78 3.02 4.41
N LYS A 47 2.00 1.97 4.12
CA LYS A 47 2.13 0.65 4.76
C LYS A 47 3.33 -0.15 4.27
N TYR A 48 3.79 0.12 3.06
CA TYR A 48 5.03 -0.44 2.53
C TYR A 48 6.24 0.19 3.22
N PHE A 49 6.22 1.50 3.49
CA PHE A 49 7.30 2.15 4.25
C PHE A 49 7.32 1.69 5.72
N ASP A 50 6.15 1.45 6.33
CA ASP A 50 6.02 0.95 7.71
C ASP A 50 6.22 -0.57 7.86
N ARG A 51 6.77 -1.24 6.84
CA ARG A 51 6.99 -2.70 6.84
C ARG A 51 8.09 -3.10 7.84
N PRO A 52 8.03 -4.31 8.42
CA PRO A 52 9.04 -4.76 9.39
C PRO A 52 10.46 -4.77 8.79
N GLU A 53 11.47 -4.62 9.65
CA GLU A 53 12.91 -4.62 9.27
C GLU A 53 13.49 -6.02 9.01
N GLU A 54 12.64 -7.03 8.89
CA GLU A 54 13.09 -8.38 8.57
C GLU A 54 13.61 -8.47 7.13
N PRO A 55 14.64 -9.30 6.86
CA PRO A 55 15.22 -9.46 5.52
C PRO A 55 14.21 -10.00 4.49
N GLU A 56 13.17 -10.72 4.95
CA GLU A 56 12.07 -11.18 4.09
C GLU A 56 11.26 -10.02 3.47
N PHE A 57 11.33 -8.82 4.07
CA PHE A 57 10.63 -7.62 3.58
C PHE A 57 11.54 -6.67 2.82
N ASP A 58 12.74 -7.09 2.45
CA ASP A 58 13.59 -6.35 1.51
C ASP A 58 13.14 -6.59 0.06
N ILE A 59 11.88 -6.25 -0.19
CA ILE A 59 11.18 -6.43 -1.47
C ILE A 59 10.68 -5.09 -1.98
N CYS A 60 10.39 -5.01 -3.28
CA CYS A 60 9.83 -3.80 -3.86
C CYS A 60 8.35 -3.60 -3.48
N MET A 61 7.85 -2.37 -3.65
CA MET A 61 6.45 -2.05 -3.32
C MET A 61 5.46 -2.86 -4.16
N ALA A 62 5.82 -3.15 -5.42
CA ALA A 62 4.99 -3.96 -6.30
C ALA A 62 4.80 -5.38 -5.74
N ASP A 63 5.89 -6.07 -5.40
CA ASP A 63 5.82 -7.41 -4.81
C ASP A 63 5.06 -7.39 -3.48
N PHE A 64 5.32 -6.39 -2.64
CA PHE A 64 4.59 -6.21 -1.39
C PHE A 64 3.07 -6.14 -1.61
N ALA A 65 2.62 -5.28 -2.52
CA ALA A 65 1.20 -5.10 -2.82
C ALA A 65 0.55 -6.35 -3.46
N SER A 66 1.35 -7.10 -4.22
CA SER A 66 0.90 -8.31 -4.93
C SER A 66 0.80 -9.52 -4.00
N GLU A 67 1.83 -9.77 -3.20
CA GLU A 67 1.96 -10.96 -2.36
C GLU A 67 1.25 -10.83 -1.01
N TYR A 68 1.15 -9.62 -0.46
CA TYR A 68 0.61 -9.41 0.87
C TYR A 68 -0.79 -8.80 0.83
N GLU A 69 -1.58 -9.16 1.84
CA GLU A 69 -2.89 -8.59 2.12
C GLU A 69 -2.82 -7.81 3.43
N ILE A 70 -3.29 -6.56 3.38
CA ILE A 70 -3.34 -5.67 4.54
C ILE A 70 -4.62 -5.95 5.34
N ILE A 71 -4.45 -6.07 6.64
CA ILE A 71 -5.50 -6.39 7.60
C ILE A 71 -5.52 -5.31 8.67
N SER A 72 -6.72 -4.88 9.07
CA SER A 72 -6.87 -4.06 10.29
C SER A 72 -6.73 -4.96 11.53
N ILE A 73 -5.95 -4.51 12.52
CA ILE A 73 -5.71 -5.26 13.76
C ILE A 73 -7.03 -5.57 14.51
N ASN A 74 -8.03 -4.72 14.35
CA ASN A 74 -9.35 -4.90 14.98
C ASN A 74 -10.15 -6.09 14.42
N LYS A 75 -9.75 -6.64 13.26
CA LYS A 75 -10.39 -7.84 12.70
C LYS A 75 -9.78 -9.07 13.35
N ASN A 76 -10.55 -9.72 14.22
CA ASN A 76 -10.15 -10.98 14.84
C ASN A 76 -10.18 -12.11 13.78
N ILE A 77 -9.01 -12.49 13.27
CA ILE A 77 -8.89 -13.61 12.32
C ILE A 77 -8.66 -14.87 13.14
N GLN A 78 -9.70 -15.69 13.25
CA GLN A 78 -9.57 -17.02 13.83
C GLN A 78 -8.79 -17.92 12.86
N ASN A 79 -7.74 -18.59 13.36
CA ASN A 79 -6.89 -19.55 12.64
C ASN A 79 -6.37 -19.05 11.28
N PRO A 80 -5.43 -18.09 11.26
CA PRO A 80 -4.85 -17.61 10.01
C PRO A 80 -4.04 -18.71 9.32
N LYS A 81 -4.24 -18.88 8.01
CA LYS A 81 -3.51 -19.85 7.18
C LYS A 81 -2.02 -19.49 6.98
N THR A 82 -1.70 -18.19 7.07
CA THR A 82 -0.35 -17.64 6.89
C THR A 82 0.00 -16.78 8.10
N PRO A 83 1.30 -16.67 8.45
CA PRO A 83 1.71 -15.85 9.58
C PRO A 83 1.30 -14.39 9.37
N ILE A 84 0.70 -13.81 10.41
CA ILE A 84 0.33 -12.39 10.45
C ILE A 84 1.49 -11.64 11.09
N LYS A 85 2.03 -10.65 10.38
CA LYS A 85 3.09 -9.77 10.87
C LYS A 85 2.54 -8.35 11.03
N ARG A 86 2.80 -7.70 12.16
CA ARG A 86 2.33 -6.34 12.43
C ARG A 86 3.24 -5.33 11.73
N LEU A 87 2.67 -4.22 11.29
CA LEU A 87 3.48 -3.07 10.87
C LEU A 87 4.06 -2.35 12.10
N GLN A 88 5.07 -1.51 11.90
CA GLN A 88 5.84 -0.92 12.99
C GLN A 88 5.04 0.14 13.75
N THR A 89 4.53 1.15 13.03
CA THR A 89 3.90 2.33 13.61
C THR A 89 2.39 2.31 13.41
N LEU A 90 1.95 1.82 12.24
CA LEU A 90 0.56 1.84 11.86
C LEU A 90 -0.19 0.67 12.51
N ASN A 91 -1.45 0.93 12.89
CA ASN A 91 -2.36 -0.08 13.44
C ASN A 91 -2.91 -1.07 12.38
N PHE A 92 -2.03 -1.58 11.53
CA PHE A 92 -2.33 -2.60 10.53
C PHE A 92 -1.37 -3.80 10.68
N ALA A 93 -1.80 -4.92 10.13
CA ALA A 93 -0.99 -6.10 9.99
C ALA A 93 -1.04 -6.59 8.54
N ILE A 94 -0.04 -7.36 8.15
CA ILE A 94 0.07 -7.98 6.84
C ILE A 94 0.09 -9.49 6.98
N LYS A 95 -0.53 -10.18 6.02
CA LYS A 95 -0.39 -11.62 5.84
C LYS A 95 -0.06 -11.90 4.39
N LYS A 96 0.66 -13.00 4.14
CA LYS A 96 0.86 -13.49 2.77
C LYS A 96 -0.46 -14.01 2.21
N ARG A 97 -0.78 -13.66 0.96
CA ARG A 97 -1.98 -14.14 0.26
C ARG A 97 -1.89 -15.65 0.05
N CYS A 98 -2.94 -16.36 0.39
CA CYS A 98 -2.95 -17.84 0.29
C CYS A 98 -3.37 -18.36 -1.10
N ASN A 99 -4.06 -17.54 -1.90
CA ASN A 99 -4.58 -17.97 -3.20
C ASN A 99 -3.62 -17.58 -4.33
N ARG A 100 -3.87 -16.45 -4.98
CA ARG A 100 -3.06 -15.92 -6.08
C ARG A 100 -2.61 -14.51 -5.74
N ASN A 101 -1.42 -14.16 -6.21
CA ASN A 101 -0.89 -12.81 -6.14
C ASN A 101 -1.85 -11.84 -6.84
N ALA A 102 -2.05 -10.67 -6.23
CA ALA A 102 -2.96 -9.67 -6.75
C ALA A 102 -2.37 -8.98 -7.98
N ILE A 103 -3.23 -8.66 -8.94
CA ILE A 103 -2.83 -7.86 -10.11
C ILE A 103 -2.66 -6.42 -9.66
N ILE A 104 -1.48 -5.87 -9.85
CA ILE A 104 -1.20 -4.48 -9.50
C ILE A 104 -1.70 -3.58 -10.62
N ARG A 105 -2.37 -2.50 -10.26
CA ARG A 105 -2.67 -1.38 -11.14
C ARG A 105 -2.07 -0.13 -10.55
N TYR A 106 -1.60 0.76 -11.39
CA TYR A 106 -1.01 2.03 -10.98
C TYR A 106 -1.42 3.10 -12.00
N PRO A 107 -1.32 4.40 -11.66
CA PRO A 107 -1.69 5.46 -12.59
C PRO A 107 -0.85 5.39 -13.86
N TYR A 108 -1.50 5.57 -15.00
CA TYR A 108 -0.83 5.59 -16.29
C TYR A 108 -0.24 6.97 -16.54
N PHE A 109 1.07 7.02 -16.77
CA PHE A 109 1.78 8.23 -17.18
C PHE A 109 2.30 8.03 -18.61
N ASN A 110 2.22 9.08 -19.42
CA ASN A 110 2.76 9.02 -20.77
C ASN A 110 4.27 9.30 -20.75
N ARG A 111 5.06 8.43 -21.38
CA ARG A 111 6.52 8.56 -21.45
C ARG A 111 6.97 9.80 -22.21
N GLU A 112 6.15 10.39 -23.07
CA GLU A 112 6.55 11.56 -23.87
C GLU A 112 6.12 12.88 -23.21
N THR A 113 4.91 12.92 -22.66
CA THR A 113 4.33 14.13 -22.05
C THR A 113 4.81 14.33 -20.61
N ASP A 114 4.89 13.24 -19.82
CA ASP A 114 5.11 13.26 -18.38
C ASP A 114 6.25 12.30 -18.00
N ARG A 115 7.47 12.60 -18.50
CA ARG A 115 8.65 11.74 -18.25
C ARG A 115 8.97 11.57 -16.78
N GLU A 116 8.98 12.67 -16.03
CA GLU A 116 9.38 12.68 -14.63
C GLU A 116 8.45 11.78 -13.81
N ASN A 117 7.14 12.02 -13.88
CA ASN A 117 6.12 11.21 -13.20
C ASN A 117 6.16 9.73 -13.63
N TYR A 118 6.43 9.45 -14.90
CA TYR A 118 6.54 8.09 -15.42
C TYR A 118 7.69 7.31 -14.76
N PHE A 119 8.89 7.90 -14.74
CA PHE A 119 10.06 7.24 -14.16
C PHE A 119 10.00 7.22 -12.64
N GLU A 120 9.53 8.28 -11.99
CA GLU A 120 9.33 8.33 -10.55
C GLU A 120 8.38 7.21 -10.09
N ASN A 121 7.24 7.04 -10.76
CA ASN A 121 6.28 5.99 -10.45
C ASN A 121 6.89 4.58 -10.65
N LEU A 122 7.70 4.39 -11.70
CA LEU A 122 8.34 3.12 -11.97
C LEU A 122 9.41 2.78 -10.92
N LEU A 123 10.27 3.74 -10.59
CA LEU A 123 11.31 3.56 -9.57
C LEU A 123 10.68 3.30 -8.20
N SER A 124 9.69 4.10 -7.81
CA SER A 124 8.93 3.92 -6.56
C SER A 124 8.29 2.52 -6.46
N LEU A 125 7.81 1.94 -7.58
CA LEU A 125 7.20 0.60 -7.59
C LEU A 125 8.21 -0.54 -7.45
N TYR A 126 9.34 -0.45 -8.16
CA TYR A 126 10.25 -1.59 -8.37
C TYR A 126 11.56 -1.50 -7.59
N LEU A 127 11.91 -0.35 -7.03
CA LEU A 127 13.07 -0.19 -6.17
C LEU A 127 12.70 -0.55 -4.71
N PRO A 128 13.50 -1.38 -4.02
CA PRO A 128 13.26 -1.72 -2.62
C PRO A 128 13.69 -0.58 -1.68
N ILE A 129 12.93 0.51 -1.66
CA ILE A 129 13.19 1.68 -0.81
C ILE A 129 12.49 1.59 0.55
N ARG A 130 13.11 2.13 1.60
CA ARG A 130 12.57 2.23 2.97
C ARG A 130 12.01 3.61 3.28
N SER A 131 12.47 4.64 2.57
CA SER A 131 11.93 5.99 2.63
C SER A 131 11.75 6.57 1.25
N ARG A 132 10.83 7.54 1.11
CA ARG A 132 10.69 8.32 -0.12
C ARG A 132 11.88 9.24 -0.38
N ASP A 133 12.65 9.58 0.67
CA ASP A 133 13.86 10.42 0.56
C ASP A 133 15.03 9.72 -0.16
N GLU A 134 14.97 8.38 -0.28
CA GLU A 134 15.99 7.58 -0.97
C GLU A 134 15.83 7.56 -2.50
N LEU A 135 14.81 8.26 -3.02
CA LEU A 135 14.45 8.31 -4.44
C LEU A 135 14.93 9.61 -5.09
#